data_AF-A0A5C6BR45-F1
#
_entry.id   AF-A0A5C6BR45-F1
#
_cell.length_a   1.000
_cell.length_b   1.000
_cell.length_c   1.000
_cell.angle_alpha   90.00
_cell.angle_beta   90.00
_cell.angle_gamma   90.00
#
_symmetry.space_group_name_H-M   'P 1'
#
loop_
_entity.id
_entity.type
_entity.pdbx_description
1 polymer ?
#
loop_
_entity_poly.entity_id
_entity_poly.type
_entity_poly.pdbx_seq_one_letter_code
_entity_poly.pdbx_strand_id
1 'polypeptide(L)'
;MSRIIRVTMFGICSSAIAVGAGCNQDVTREDLSDARQDVIEEREETRVARQDAQDEINEERNETEAERQKVMRPNFDELNEEQRETQEARKEANEDIAEEEQETREAEQEANRIEAKLKAQQSRDAYLKQAQAQIHEAETRIEALEKKSENLEGAAEDAIEAQIEELQDHQERLQDEIDEMKSVDALKWKSKQAEVETAKQALAKELAETK
;
A
#
# COMPACT_ATOMS: atom_id res chain seq x y z
N MET A 1 -45.94 15.01 24.73
CA MET A 1 -44.66 15.27 25.42
C MET A 1 -43.59 14.67 24.55
N SER A 2 -43.08 15.45 23.59
CA SER A 2 -42.08 14.98 22.63
C SER A 2 -40.77 14.69 23.35
N ARG A 3 -40.40 13.41 23.40
CA ARG A 3 -39.08 12.99 23.85
C ARG A 3 -38.21 12.96 22.61
N ILE A 4 -37.44 14.03 22.44
CA ILE A 4 -36.31 14.08 21.50
C ILE A 4 -35.28 13.10 22.08
N ILE A 5 -35.27 11.87 21.61
CA ILE A 5 -34.22 10.91 21.92
C ILE A 5 -33.03 11.34 21.06
N ARG A 6 -32.06 11.97 21.73
CA ARG A 6 -30.76 12.28 21.13
C ARG A 6 -30.06 10.95 20.89
N VAL A 7 -30.06 10.49 19.65
CA VAL A 7 -29.11 9.48 19.17
C VAL A 7 -27.73 10.06 19.42
N THR A 8 -27.03 9.48 20.38
CA THR A 8 -25.63 9.78 20.66
C THR A 8 -24.82 9.28 19.48
N MET A 9 -24.57 10.18 18.54
CA MET A 9 -23.56 10.09 17.49
C MET A 9 -22.26 9.60 18.14
N PHE A 10 -22.00 8.31 18.07
CA PHE A 10 -20.73 7.74 18.51
C PHE A 10 -19.69 8.30 17.55
N GLY A 11 -18.84 9.17 18.07
CA GLY A 11 -17.84 9.87 17.28
C GLY A 11 -16.93 8.85 16.61
N ILE A 12 -17.06 8.78 15.29
CA ILE A 12 -16.14 8.14 14.37
C ILE A 12 -14.75 8.69 14.68
N CYS A 13 -13.94 7.86 15.33
CA CYS A 13 -12.52 8.13 15.46
C CYS A 13 -11.90 7.85 14.09
N SER A 14 -12.07 8.81 13.15
CA SER A 14 -11.30 8.85 11.91
C SER A 14 -9.83 8.96 12.27
N SER A 15 -9.20 7.81 12.46
CA SER A 15 -7.76 7.66 12.55
C SER A 15 -7.25 7.84 11.13
N ALA A 16 -7.20 9.09 10.69
CA ALA A 16 -6.58 9.48 9.44
C ALA A 16 -5.10 9.10 9.51
N ILE A 17 -4.77 7.86 9.11
CA ILE A 17 -3.41 7.48 8.79
C ILE A 17 -3.03 8.31 7.58
N ALA A 18 -2.34 9.41 7.86
CA ALA A 18 -1.77 10.29 6.86
C ALA A 18 -0.66 9.54 6.11
N VAL A 19 -1.05 8.67 5.17
CA VAL A 19 -0.13 8.13 4.17
C VAL A 19 0.17 9.27 3.21
N GLY A 20 1.24 9.99 3.51
CA GLY A 20 1.74 11.12 2.73
C GLY A 20 1.89 10.74 1.26
N ALA A 21 0.97 11.23 0.43
CA ALA A 21 1.13 11.28 -1.00
C ALA A 21 2.26 12.27 -1.33
N GLY A 22 3.52 11.81 -1.39
CA GLY A 22 4.59 12.73 -1.80
C GLY A 22 6.03 12.23 -1.80
N CYS A 23 6.37 11.17 -1.07
CA CYS A 23 7.75 10.66 -1.06
C CYS A 23 7.77 9.19 -1.45
N ASN A 24 8.82 8.75 -2.16
CA ASN A 24 9.14 7.35 -2.44
C ASN A 24 9.49 6.61 -1.13
N GLN A 25 8.65 6.72 -0.10
CA GLN A 25 8.80 6.04 1.16
C GLN A 25 8.55 4.56 0.92
N ASP A 26 9.54 3.77 1.30
CA ASP A 26 9.43 2.32 1.39
C ASP A 26 8.27 1.95 2.32
N VAL A 27 7.60 0.85 1.99
CA VAL A 27 6.50 0.30 2.78
C VAL A 27 7.03 -0.89 3.56
N THR A 28 6.60 -1.02 4.81
CA THR A 28 7.04 -2.05 5.73
C THR A 28 5.96 -3.13 5.92
N ARG A 29 6.34 -4.21 6.60
CA ARG A 29 5.36 -5.23 7.03
C ARG A 29 4.42 -4.72 8.12
N GLU A 30 4.86 -3.74 8.89
CA GLU A 30 4.06 -3.09 9.93
C GLU A 30 2.94 -2.29 9.29
N ASP A 31 3.24 -1.47 8.28
CA ASP A 31 2.21 -0.73 7.52
C ASP A 31 1.14 -1.65 6.92
N LEU A 32 1.52 -2.84 6.42
CA LEU A 32 0.57 -3.83 5.92
C LEU A 32 -0.24 -4.47 7.05
N SER A 33 0.36 -4.66 8.22
CA SER A 33 -0.33 -5.20 9.39
C SER A 33 -1.39 -4.22 9.87
N ASP A 34 -1.03 -2.94 9.98
CA ASP A 34 -1.90 -1.86 10.43
C ASP A 34 -3.06 -1.67 9.45
N ALA A 35 -2.79 -1.57 8.14
CA ALA A 35 -3.86 -1.46 7.14
C ALA A 35 -4.80 -2.68 7.11
N ARG A 36 -4.31 -3.88 7.45
CA ARG A 36 -5.16 -5.07 7.59
C ARG A 36 -5.98 -5.05 8.87
N GLN A 37 -5.45 -4.46 9.94
CA GLN A 37 -6.16 -4.25 11.18
C GLN A 37 -7.30 -3.25 10.96
N ASP A 38 -7.06 -2.16 10.24
CA ASP A 38 -8.10 -1.19 9.86
C ASP A 38 -9.24 -1.87 9.10
N VAL A 39 -8.94 -2.71 8.10
CA VAL A 39 -9.98 -3.48 7.38
C VAL A 39 -10.81 -4.38 8.31
N ILE A 40 -10.21 -4.91 9.39
CA ILE A 40 -10.95 -5.72 10.37
C ILE A 40 -11.88 -4.84 11.21
N GLU A 41 -11.42 -3.66 11.63
CA GLU A 41 -12.18 -2.69 12.42
C GLU A 41 -13.37 -2.15 11.60
N GLU A 42 -13.13 -1.67 10.38
CA GLU A 42 -14.16 -1.15 9.47
C GLU A 42 -15.26 -2.18 9.16
N ARG A 43 -14.88 -3.45 8.97
CA ARG A 43 -15.85 -4.54 8.76
C ARG A 43 -16.70 -4.81 9.99
N GLU A 44 -16.12 -4.63 11.17
CA GLU A 44 -16.85 -4.77 12.44
C GLU A 44 -17.81 -3.59 12.63
N GLU A 45 -17.40 -2.36 12.31
CA GLU A 45 -18.24 -1.17 12.34
C GLU A 45 -19.41 -1.28 11.36
N THR A 46 -19.16 -1.68 10.10
CA THR A 46 -20.23 -2.00 9.14
C THR A 46 -21.17 -3.09 9.65
N ARG A 47 -20.66 -4.09 10.39
CA ARG A 47 -21.49 -5.14 10.98
C ARG A 47 -22.38 -4.59 12.09
N VAL A 48 -21.85 -3.70 12.95
CA VAL A 48 -22.59 -3.03 14.02
C VAL A 48 -23.64 -2.08 13.44
N ALA A 49 -23.29 -1.24 12.46
CA ALA A 49 -24.23 -0.35 11.78
C ALA A 49 -25.43 -1.11 11.19
N ARG A 50 -25.21 -2.28 10.60
CA ARG A 50 -26.29 -3.15 10.11
C ARG A 50 -27.18 -3.71 11.23
N GLN A 51 -26.61 -3.97 12.40
CA GLN A 51 -27.36 -4.42 13.57
C GLN A 51 -28.20 -3.27 14.13
N ASP A 52 -27.60 -2.12 14.34
CA ASP A 52 -28.26 -0.92 14.87
C ASP A 52 -29.39 -0.46 13.94
N ALA A 53 -29.13 -0.36 12.64
CA ALA A 53 -30.14 -0.12 11.60
C ALA A 53 -31.35 -1.07 11.70
N GLN A 54 -31.08 -2.36 11.92
CA GLN A 54 -32.13 -3.36 12.02
C GLN A 54 -32.92 -3.23 13.33
N ASP A 55 -32.26 -2.88 14.42
CA ASP A 55 -32.87 -2.68 15.72
C ASP A 55 -33.75 -1.41 15.72
N GLU A 56 -33.29 -0.31 15.13
CA GLU A 56 -34.07 0.92 14.94
C GLU A 56 -35.34 0.69 14.10
N ILE A 57 -35.22 0.00 12.96
CA ILE A 57 -36.38 -0.37 12.13
C ILE A 57 -37.38 -1.24 12.91
N ASN A 58 -36.87 -2.13 13.78
CA ASN A 58 -37.72 -3.00 14.60
C ASN A 58 -38.40 -2.23 15.73
N GLU A 59 -37.69 -1.30 16.38
CA GLU A 59 -38.23 -0.42 17.42
C GLU A 59 -39.37 0.42 16.85
N GLU A 60 -39.13 1.16 15.77
CA GLU A 60 -40.15 1.98 15.10
C GLU A 60 -41.38 1.17 14.66
N ARG A 61 -41.16 -0.02 14.11
CA ARG A 61 -42.27 -0.92 13.73
C ARG A 61 -43.07 -1.37 14.96
N ASN A 62 -42.40 -1.73 16.04
CA ASN A 62 -43.06 -2.22 17.25
C ASN A 62 -43.83 -1.09 17.96
N GLU A 63 -43.29 0.13 17.98
CA GLU A 63 -43.99 1.31 18.50
C GLU A 63 -45.26 1.60 17.69
N THR A 64 -45.13 1.64 16.37
CA THR A 64 -46.25 1.79 15.43
C THR A 64 -47.33 0.72 15.68
N GLU A 65 -46.95 -0.55 15.80
CA GLU A 65 -47.91 -1.63 16.05
C GLU A 65 -48.57 -1.53 17.43
N ALA A 66 -47.83 -1.13 18.46
CA ALA A 66 -48.35 -0.92 19.80
C ALA A 66 -49.36 0.24 19.87
N GLU A 67 -49.14 1.31 19.11
CA GLU A 67 -50.11 2.42 18.99
C GLU A 67 -51.40 1.97 18.30
N ARG A 68 -51.29 1.23 17.19
CA ARG A 68 -52.46 0.66 16.49
C ARG A 68 -53.32 -0.23 17.39
N GLN A 69 -52.68 -1.07 18.21
CA GLN A 69 -53.39 -1.94 19.16
C GLN A 69 -54.13 -1.15 20.25
N LYS A 70 -53.59 0.00 20.69
CA LYS A 70 -54.20 0.85 21.74
C LYS A 70 -55.41 1.63 21.22
N VAL A 71 -55.41 2.06 19.96
CA VAL A 71 -56.38 3.06 19.47
C VAL A 71 -57.63 2.44 18.82
N MET A 72 -57.63 1.15 18.43
CA MET A 72 -58.78 0.43 17.82
C MET A 72 -59.58 1.26 16.79
N ARG A 73 -58.91 2.11 16.00
CA ARG A 73 -59.54 2.94 14.96
C ARG A 73 -58.68 2.93 13.69
N PRO A 74 -59.29 2.75 12.51
CA PRO A 74 -58.64 3.03 11.24
C PRO A 74 -58.78 4.53 10.98
N ASN A 75 -57.88 5.34 11.51
CA ASN A 75 -57.73 6.73 11.06
C ASN A 75 -56.67 6.74 9.95
N PHE A 76 -57.09 6.85 8.69
CA PHE A 76 -56.21 6.65 7.53
C PHE A 76 -55.08 7.67 7.42
N ASP A 77 -55.25 8.89 7.95
CA ASP A 77 -54.23 9.94 7.91
C ASP A 77 -53.07 9.67 8.87
N GLU A 78 -53.38 9.17 10.08
CA GLU A 78 -52.40 8.79 11.11
C GLU A 78 -51.62 7.53 10.68
N LEU A 79 -52.32 6.60 10.05
CA LEU A 79 -51.74 5.35 9.50
C LEU A 79 -50.78 5.60 8.34
N ASN A 80 -50.99 6.68 7.56
CA ASN A 80 -50.08 7.10 6.50
C ASN A 80 -48.83 7.79 7.05
N GLU A 81 -48.95 8.57 8.14
CA GLU A 81 -47.81 9.24 8.77
C GLU A 81 -46.87 8.24 9.44
N GLU A 82 -47.39 7.27 10.20
CA GLU A 82 -46.59 6.17 10.80
C GLU A 82 -45.81 5.39 9.72
N GLN A 83 -46.45 5.13 8.57
CA GLN A 83 -45.80 4.44 7.44
C GLN A 83 -44.70 5.29 6.80
N ARG A 84 -44.83 6.62 6.85
CA ARG A 84 -43.83 7.56 6.36
C ARG A 84 -42.63 7.57 7.29
N GLU A 85 -42.83 7.63 8.60
CA GLU A 85 -41.78 7.58 9.62
C GLU A 85 -40.97 6.28 9.54
N THR A 86 -41.63 5.11 9.46
CA THR A 86 -40.92 3.83 9.27
C THR A 86 -40.13 3.78 7.94
N GLN A 87 -40.61 4.45 6.89
CA GLN A 87 -39.89 4.53 5.62
C GLN A 87 -38.70 5.49 5.69
N GLU A 88 -38.82 6.60 6.41
CA GLU A 88 -37.74 7.54 6.66
C GLU A 88 -36.63 6.90 7.50
N ALA A 89 -36.98 6.20 8.60
CA ALA A 89 -36.02 5.44 9.42
C ALA A 89 -35.30 4.36 8.60
N ARG A 90 -36.01 3.62 7.74
CA ARG A 90 -35.38 2.66 6.81
C ARG A 90 -34.44 3.34 5.83
N LYS A 91 -34.75 4.55 5.40
CA LYS A 91 -33.93 5.26 4.44
C LYS A 91 -32.63 5.73 5.09
N GLU A 92 -32.71 6.36 6.26
CA GLU A 92 -31.57 6.80 7.06
C GLU A 92 -30.66 5.62 7.40
N ALA A 93 -31.22 4.54 7.94
CA ALA A 93 -30.49 3.30 8.23
C ALA A 93 -29.78 2.70 7.00
N ASN A 94 -30.36 2.80 5.80
CA ASN A 94 -29.70 2.35 4.58
C ASN A 94 -28.61 3.32 4.10
N GLU A 95 -28.74 4.62 4.39
CA GLU A 95 -27.72 5.63 4.09
C GLU A 95 -26.49 5.39 4.99
N ASP A 96 -26.69 5.15 6.29
CA ASP A 96 -25.60 4.83 7.24
C ASP A 96 -24.86 3.54 6.86
N ILE A 97 -25.59 2.45 6.55
CA ILE A 97 -24.97 1.21 6.08
C ILE A 97 -24.16 1.45 4.80
N ALA A 98 -24.63 2.31 3.89
CA ALA A 98 -23.96 2.57 2.63
C ALA A 98 -22.67 3.38 2.82
N GLU A 99 -22.62 4.29 3.79
CA GLU A 99 -21.43 5.04 4.19
C GLU A 99 -20.36 4.10 4.76
N GLU A 100 -20.73 3.27 5.74
CA GLU A 100 -19.85 2.26 6.35
C GLU A 100 -19.31 1.24 5.33
N GLU A 101 -20.16 0.78 4.41
CA GLU A 101 -19.72 -0.08 3.29
C GLU A 101 -18.76 0.62 2.33
N GLN A 102 -18.85 1.96 2.20
CA GLN A 102 -17.88 2.72 1.43
C GLN A 102 -16.54 2.79 2.15
N GLU A 103 -16.52 3.11 3.45
CA GLU A 103 -15.29 3.20 4.25
C GLU A 103 -14.53 1.86 4.30
N THR A 104 -15.25 0.75 4.51
CA THR A 104 -14.68 -0.60 4.41
C THR A 104 -14.02 -0.85 3.05
N ARG A 105 -14.66 -0.44 1.95
CA ARG A 105 -14.10 -0.62 0.60
C ARG A 105 -12.85 0.24 0.37
N GLU A 106 -12.80 1.42 0.95
CA GLU A 106 -11.63 2.31 0.87
C GLU A 106 -10.45 1.72 1.66
N ALA A 107 -10.70 1.24 2.89
CA ALA A 107 -9.70 0.54 3.70
C ALA A 107 -9.16 -0.72 2.99
N GLU A 108 -10.04 -1.52 2.38
CA GLU A 108 -9.63 -2.69 1.60
C GLU A 108 -8.75 -2.31 0.40
N GLN A 109 -9.07 -1.22 -0.30
CA GLN A 109 -8.25 -0.74 -1.42
C GLN A 109 -6.87 -0.28 -0.95
N GLU A 110 -6.77 0.41 0.19
CA GLU A 110 -5.50 0.87 0.73
C GLU A 110 -4.63 -0.31 1.20
N ALA A 111 -5.20 -1.28 1.93
CA ALA A 111 -4.49 -2.49 2.31
C ALA A 111 -3.93 -3.26 1.10
N ASN A 112 -4.73 -3.38 0.03
CA ASN A 112 -4.29 -4.01 -1.23
C ASN A 112 -3.17 -3.22 -1.92
N ARG A 113 -3.23 -1.89 -1.89
CA ARG A 113 -2.20 -1.01 -2.45
C ARG A 113 -0.88 -1.15 -1.70
N ILE A 114 -0.93 -1.14 -0.36
CA ILE A 114 0.23 -1.32 0.53
C ILE A 114 0.86 -2.70 0.29
N GLU A 115 0.05 -3.75 0.21
CA GLU A 115 0.54 -5.11 -0.09
C GLU A 115 1.24 -5.18 -1.45
N ALA A 116 0.65 -4.60 -2.49
CA ALA A 116 1.24 -4.56 -3.82
C ALA A 116 2.58 -3.82 -3.82
N LYS A 117 2.66 -2.67 -3.13
CA LYS A 117 3.89 -1.87 -3.04
C LYS A 117 4.98 -2.62 -2.27
N LEU A 118 4.66 -3.25 -1.14
CA LEU A 118 5.59 -4.07 -0.36
C LEU A 118 6.16 -5.24 -1.19
N LYS A 119 5.31 -5.95 -1.93
CA LYS A 119 5.74 -7.05 -2.80
C LYS A 119 6.63 -6.56 -3.94
N ALA A 120 6.30 -5.41 -4.53
CA ALA A 120 7.10 -4.82 -5.59
C ALA A 120 8.48 -4.38 -5.07
N GLN A 121 8.53 -3.79 -3.88
CA GLN A 121 9.77 -3.42 -3.19
C GLN A 121 10.64 -4.65 -2.90
N GLN A 122 10.09 -5.71 -2.32
CA GLN A 122 10.84 -6.96 -2.08
C GLN A 122 11.42 -7.54 -3.38
N SER A 123 10.68 -7.46 -4.48
CA SER A 123 11.14 -7.92 -5.78
C SER A 123 12.27 -7.05 -6.33
N ARG A 124 12.15 -5.72 -6.20
CA ARG A 124 13.20 -4.75 -6.55
C ARG A 124 14.47 -5.05 -5.77
N ASP A 125 14.37 -5.16 -4.45
CA ASP A 125 15.52 -5.29 -3.57
C ASP A 125 16.24 -6.64 -3.79
N ALA A 126 15.48 -7.70 -4.07
CA ALA A 126 16.05 -9.00 -4.46
C ALA A 126 16.80 -8.93 -5.80
N TYR A 127 16.28 -8.19 -6.78
CA TYR A 127 16.96 -7.97 -8.06
C TYR A 127 18.23 -7.12 -7.88
N LEU A 128 18.14 -6.00 -7.14
CA LEU A 128 19.27 -5.12 -6.87
C LEU A 128 20.40 -5.84 -6.11
N LYS A 129 20.06 -6.76 -5.19
CA LYS A 129 21.06 -7.58 -4.50
C LYS A 129 21.89 -8.44 -5.46
N GLN A 130 21.31 -8.91 -6.57
CA GLN A 130 22.07 -9.64 -7.58
C GLN A 130 23.02 -8.74 -8.36
N ALA A 131 22.58 -7.51 -8.69
CA ALA A 131 23.43 -6.52 -9.35
C ALA A 131 24.59 -6.07 -8.45
N GLN A 132 24.32 -5.83 -7.15
CA GLN A 132 25.34 -5.50 -6.16
C GLN A 132 26.40 -6.59 -5.97
N ALA A 133 26.03 -7.87 -6.13
CA ALA A 133 27.00 -8.95 -6.06
C ALA A 133 28.03 -8.89 -7.21
N GLN A 134 27.65 -8.39 -8.39
CA GLN A 134 28.58 -8.22 -9.50
C GLN A 134 29.49 -7.01 -9.33
N ILE A 135 28.98 -5.93 -8.74
CA ILE A 135 29.83 -4.81 -8.31
C ILE A 135 30.93 -5.31 -7.38
N HIS A 136 30.56 -6.14 -6.39
CA HIS A 136 31.55 -6.71 -5.46
C HIS A 136 32.56 -7.67 -6.13
N GLU A 137 32.14 -8.43 -7.14
CA GLU A 137 33.05 -9.24 -7.95
C GLU A 137 34.04 -8.37 -8.73
N ALA A 138 33.57 -7.23 -9.29
CA ALA A 138 34.41 -6.25 -9.95
C ALA A 138 35.42 -5.60 -9.01
N GLU A 139 35.01 -5.17 -7.81
CA GLU A 139 35.91 -4.66 -6.77
C GLU A 139 37.03 -5.65 -6.46
N THR A 140 36.67 -6.92 -6.26
CA THR A 140 37.66 -7.99 -5.97
C THR A 140 38.61 -8.21 -7.16
N ARG A 141 38.11 -8.10 -8.39
CA ARG A 141 38.93 -8.21 -9.61
C ARG A 141 39.90 -7.03 -9.74
N ILE A 142 39.43 -5.81 -9.49
CA ILE A 142 40.24 -4.59 -9.50
C ILE A 142 41.37 -4.73 -8.49
N GLU A 143 41.09 -5.08 -7.23
CA GLU A 143 42.12 -5.28 -6.21
C GLU A 143 43.17 -6.35 -6.60
N ALA A 144 42.75 -7.40 -7.31
CA ALA A 144 43.67 -8.43 -7.78
C ALA A 144 44.55 -7.94 -8.95
N LEU A 145 44.00 -7.10 -9.83
CA LEU A 145 44.73 -6.47 -10.92
C LEU A 145 45.72 -5.42 -10.40
N GLU A 146 45.32 -4.60 -9.42
CA GLU A 146 46.20 -3.62 -8.76
C GLU A 146 47.42 -4.31 -8.12
N LYS A 147 47.22 -5.39 -7.37
CA LYS A 147 48.34 -6.18 -6.81
C LYS A 147 49.24 -6.80 -7.87
N LYS A 148 48.69 -7.10 -9.05
CA LYS A 148 49.44 -7.65 -10.18
C LYS A 148 50.26 -6.55 -10.86
N SER A 149 49.71 -5.34 -11.03
CA SER A 149 50.42 -4.21 -11.66
C SER A 149 51.59 -3.72 -10.81
N GLU A 150 51.50 -3.78 -9.47
CA GLU A 150 52.59 -3.41 -8.55
C GLU A 150 53.95 -4.10 -8.84
N ASN A 151 53.93 -5.25 -9.54
CA ASN A 151 55.12 -6.03 -9.87
C ASN A 151 55.50 -5.97 -11.36
N LEU A 152 54.82 -5.13 -12.14
CA LEU A 152 55.05 -4.92 -13.57
C LEU A 152 55.59 -3.50 -13.80
N GLU A 153 56.20 -3.30 -14.96
CA GLU A 153 56.65 -1.98 -15.40
C GLU A 153 56.40 -1.82 -16.90
N GLY A 154 56.16 -0.58 -17.34
CA GLY A 154 56.02 -0.21 -18.74
C GLY A 154 54.75 -0.77 -19.37
N ALA A 155 54.80 -1.19 -20.64
CA ALA A 155 53.58 -1.53 -21.41
C ALA A 155 52.68 -2.62 -20.79
N ALA A 156 53.21 -3.47 -19.91
CA ALA A 156 52.42 -4.48 -19.20
C ALA A 156 51.66 -3.91 -18.00
N GLU A 157 52.23 -2.90 -17.32
CA GLU A 157 51.58 -2.14 -16.26
C GLU A 157 50.47 -1.27 -16.87
N ASP A 158 50.79 -0.49 -17.91
CA ASP A 158 49.84 0.36 -18.64
C ASP A 158 48.59 -0.42 -19.10
N ALA A 159 48.78 -1.66 -19.58
CA ALA A 159 47.68 -2.51 -20.04
C ALA A 159 46.78 -2.99 -18.89
N ILE A 160 47.32 -3.21 -17.69
CA ILE A 160 46.51 -3.58 -16.52
C ILE A 160 45.80 -2.35 -15.95
N GLU A 161 46.46 -1.19 -15.93
CA GLU A 161 45.82 0.07 -15.50
C GLU A 161 44.60 0.38 -16.38
N ALA A 162 44.71 0.22 -17.70
CA ALA A 162 43.57 0.38 -18.60
C ALA A 162 42.42 -0.60 -18.30
N GLN A 163 42.72 -1.86 -17.97
CA GLN A 163 41.70 -2.84 -17.56
C GLN A 163 41.03 -2.47 -16.23
N ILE A 164 41.78 -1.89 -15.28
CA ILE A 164 41.23 -1.40 -14.02
C ILE A 164 40.28 -0.23 -14.27
N GLU A 165 40.69 0.74 -15.10
CA GLU A 165 39.87 1.90 -15.46
C GLU A 165 38.55 1.47 -16.13
N GLU A 166 38.61 0.56 -17.11
CA GLU A 166 37.39 0.04 -17.78
C GLU A 166 36.46 -0.70 -16.80
N LEU A 167 37.00 -1.48 -15.86
CA LEU A 167 36.20 -2.13 -14.81
C LEU A 167 35.56 -1.12 -13.86
N GLN A 168 36.30 -0.08 -13.46
CA GLN A 168 35.81 0.98 -12.58
C GLN A 168 34.67 1.77 -13.25
N ASP A 169 34.83 2.14 -14.52
CA ASP A 169 33.80 2.84 -15.30
C ASP A 169 32.51 2.02 -15.40
N HIS A 170 32.63 0.72 -15.68
CA HIS A 170 31.46 -0.16 -15.75
C HIS A 170 30.83 -0.42 -14.38
N GLN A 171 31.62 -0.48 -13.31
CA GLN A 171 31.16 -0.61 -11.93
C GLN A 171 30.36 0.64 -11.51
N GLU A 172 30.92 1.84 -11.72
CA GLU A 172 30.27 3.12 -11.41
C GLU A 172 28.95 3.26 -12.17
N ARG A 173 28.96 2.94 -13.47
CA ARG A 173 27.74 2.96 -14.27
C ARG A 173 26.66 2.02 -13.74
N LEU A 174 27.02 0.80 -13.32
CA LEU A 174 26.05 -0.11 -12.73
C LEU A 174 25.53 0.42 -11.38
N GLN A 175 26.39 1.03 -10.57
CA GLN A 175 26.01 1.65 -9.30
C GLN A 175 25.02 2.81 -9.51
N ASP A 176 25.25 3.67 -10.49
CA ASP A 176 24.34 4.76 -10.85
C ASP A 176 22.95 4.24 -11.24
N GLU A 177 22.87 3.24 -12.13
CA GLU A 177 21.59 2.67 -12.56
C GLU A 177 20.85 1.96 -11.41
N ILE A 178 21.58 1.34 -10.48
CA ILE A 178 21.03 0.78 -9.24
C ILE A 178 20.41 1.89 -8.39
N ASP A 179 21.10 3.01 -8.22
CA ASP A 179 20.61 4.11 -7.38
C ASP A 179 19.44 4.86 -8.04
N GLU A 180 19.45 5.00 -9.36
CA GLU A 180 18.28 5.45 -10.12
C GLU A 180 17.08 4.52 -9.91
N MET A 181 17.27 3.20 -9.97
CA MET A 181 16.20 2.23 -9.73
C MET A 181 15.66 2.28 -8.29
N LYS A 182 16.51 2.55 -7.30
CA LYS A 182 16.05 2.75 -5.90
C LYS A 182 15.25 4.04 -5.76
N SER A 183 15.60 5.07 -6.53
CA SER A 183 14.97 6.39 -6.44
C SER A 183 13.54 6.43 -6.99
N VAL A 184 13.14 5.47 -7.84
CA VAL A 184 11.79 5.40 -8.40
C VAL A 184 10.82 4.65 -7.48
N ASP A 185 9.53 4.94 -7.63
CA ASP A 185 8.46 4.23 -6.94
C ASP A 185 8.58 2.71 -7.16
N ALA A 186 8.43 1.92 -6.09
CA ALA A 186 8.57 0.47 -6.15
C ALA A 186 7.58 -0.18 -7.14
N LEU A 187 6.39 0.36 -7.38
CA LEU A 187 5.49 -0.17 -8.41
C LEU A 187 6.02 0.08 -9.84
N LYS A 188 6.96 1.02 -10.01
CA LYS A 188 7.53 1.43 -11.29
C LYS A 188 8.98 0.97 -11.50
N TRP A 189 9.63 0.31 -10.54
CA TRP A 189 11.06 -0.06 -10.65
C TRP A 189 11.39 -0.85 -11.94
N LYS A 190 10.44 -1.63 -12.46
CA LYS A 190 10.62 -2.39 -13.70
C LYS A 190 10.89 -1.52 -14.92
N SER A 191 10.51 -0.24 -14.91
CA SER A 191 10.85 0.66 -16.02
C SER A 191 12.34 0.98 -16.08
N LYS A 192 13.09 0.74 -15.00
CA LYS A 192 14.56 0.89 -14.90
C LYS A 192 15.32 -0.42 -15.09
N GLN A 193 14.60 -1.53 -15.30
CA GLN A 193 15.21 -2.86 -15.34
C GLN A 193 16.09 -3.06 -16.56
N ALA A 194 15.72 -2.46 -17.71
CA ALA A 194 16.49 -2.62 -18.94
C ALA A 194 17.85 -1.93 -18.86
N GLU A 195 17.91 -0.76 -18.22
CA GLU A 195 19.11 0.03 -18.02
C GLU A 195 20.08 -0.68 -17.06
N VAL A 196 19.59 -1.14 -15.90
CA VAL A 196 20.38 -1.96 -14.97
C VAL A 196 20.87 -3.24 -15.64
N GLU A 197 20.02 -3.94 -16.41
CA GLU A 197 20.44 -5.17 -17.08
C GLU A 197 21.51 -4.92 -18.15
N THR A 198 21.43 -3.79 -18.86
CA THR A 198 22.45 -3.39 -19.84
C THR A 198 23.78 -3.10 -19.16
N ALA A 199 23.78 -2.32 -18.08
CA ALA A 199 24.98 -2.03 -17.31
C ALA A 199 25.58 -3.30 -16.69
N LYS A 200 24.72 -4.20 -16.18
CA LYS A 200 25.09 -5.50 -15.64
C LYS A 200 25.78 -6.38 -16.69
N GLN A 201 25.25 -6.42 -17.92
CA GLN A 201 25.86 -7.18 -19.01
C GLN A 201 27.20 -6.58 -19.45
N ALA A 202 27.33 -5.26 -19.47
CA ALA A 202 28.59 -4.59 -19.79
C ALA A 202 29.68 -4.94 -18.76
N LEU A 203 29.37 -4.81 -17.46
CA LEU A 203 30.31 -5.19 -16.39
C LEU A 203 30.66 -6.68 -16.43
N ALA A 204 29.68 -7.55 -16.65
CA ALA A 204 29.91 -8.99 -16.73
C ALA A 204 30.80 -9.38 -17.93
N LYS A 205 30.69 -8.65 -19.05
CA LYS A 205 31.57 -8.83 -20.20
C LYS A 205 33.00 -8.43 -19.84
N GLU A 206 33.19 -7.27 -19.21
CA GLU A 206 34.50 -6.77 -18.83
C GLU A 206 35.20 -7.70 -17.81
N LEU A 207 34.45 -8.18 -16.81
CA LEU A 207 34.88 -9.19 -15.86
C LEU A 207 35.33 -10.51 -16.53
N ALA A 208 34.79 -10.85 -17.69
CA ALA A 208 35.18 -12.04 -18.43
C ALA A 208 36.43 -11.82 -19.29
N GLU A 209 36.63 -10.60 -19.80
CA GLU A 209 37.78 -10.21 -20.64
C GLU A 209 39.04 -9.97 -19.79
N THR A 210 38.87 -9.57 -18.52
CA THR A 210 39.95 -9.33 -17.55
C THR A 210 40.38 -10.57 -16.76
N LYS A 211 40.00 -11.77 -17.20
CA LYS A 211 40.31 -13.06 -16.55
C LYS A 211 41.77 -13.49 -16.67
#